data_AF-A0A9E4CBJ9-F1
#
_entry.id   AF-A0A9E4CBJ9-F1
#
_cell.length_a   1.000
_cell.length_b   1.000
_cell.length_c   1.000
_cell.angle_alpha   90.00
_cell.angle_beta   90.00
_cell.angle_gamma   90.00
#
_symmetry.space_group_name_H-M   'P 1'
#
loop_
_entity.id
_entity.type
_entity.pdbx_description
1 polymer ?
#
loop_
_entity_poly.entity_id
_entity_poly.type
_entity_poly.pdbx_seq_one_letter_code
_entity_poly.pdbx_strand_id
1 'polypeptide(L)'
;FHDPELEPVIEIHSKHGMFEWMLEESIERNMKVGFVGGSDDHYGQPGACYPSEDVNHFAARNGLTALYAGDLTRESIWADIKARRCYATSGERIYLRFTVNDRWMGEEIDAAGAPRISVEAVGTAPIERIELYRGMTRVHTKKIAQDQEGNRLRVL
;
A
#
# COMPACT_ATOMS: atom_id res chain seq x y z
N PHE A 1 13.55 7.98 17.20
CA PHE A 1 12.48 8.93 17.54
C PHE A 1 11.60 9.06 16.30
N HIS A 2 10.27 9.08 16.43
CA HIS A 2 9.32 9.22 15.33
C HIS A 2 8.31 10.28 15.75
N ASP A 3 8.07 11.26 14.88
CA ASP A 3 7.06 12.29 15.09
C ASP A 3 5.90 12.06 14.10
N PRO A 4 4.72 11.58 14.55
CA PRO A 4 3.63 11.27 13.64
C PRO A 4 2.99 12.50 12.99
N GLU A 5 3.25 13.70 13.51
CA GLU A 5 2.86 14.94 12.85
C GLU A 5 3.84 15.27 11.73
N LEU A 6 5.15 15.18 11.95
CA LEU A 6 6.13 15.56 10.92
C LEU A 6 6.38 14.45 9.88
N GLU A 7 6.23 13.20 10.27
CA GLU A 7 6.58 12.00 9.50
C GLU A 7 5.36 11.09 9.31
N PRO A 8 4.24 11.56 8.74
CA PRO A 8 3.00 10.79 8.72
C PRO A 8 3.09 9.57 7.80
N VAL A 9 4.02 9.52 6.85
CA VAL A 9 4.14 8.44 5.85
C VAL A 9 5.59 8.04 5.61
N ILE A 10 5.79 6.79 5.19
CA ILE A 10 7.08 6.23 4.79
C ILE A 10 6.97 5.65 3.38
N GLU A 11 7.94 5.96 2.53
CA GLU A 11 8.07 5.32 1.22
C GLU A 11 8.64 3.91 1.36
N ILE A 12 7.93 2.92 0.82
CA ILE A 12 8.33 1.50 0.89
C ILE A 12 8.60 0.89 -0.48
N HIS A 13 8.41 1.65 -1.55
CA HIS A 13 8.63 1.18 -2.91
C HIS A 13 8.94 2.35 -3.85
N SER A 14 10.05 2.22 -4.56
CA SER A 14 10.41 3.12 -5.65
C SER A 14 11.25 2.39 -6.69
N LYS A 15 11.73 3.12 -7.70
CA LYS A 15 12.60 2.54 -8.72
C LYS A 15 13.94 2.05 -8.14
N HIS A 16 14.34 2.56 -6.98
CA HIS A 16 15.51 2.09 -6.24
C HIS A 16 15.29 0.74 -5.55
N GLY A 17 14.04 0.29 -5.38
CA GLY A 17 13.75 -1.03 -4.87
C GLY A 17 12.49 -1.14 -4.02
N MET A 18 12.37 -2.30 -3.40
CA MET A 18 11.33 -2.63 -2.43
C MET A 18 11.95 -2.62 -1.04
N PHE A 19 11.37 -1.84 -0.14
CA PHE A 19 11.90 -1.65 1.20
C PHE A 19 10.93 -2.24 2.23
N GLU A 20 10.55 -3.51 2.04
CA GLU A 20 9.64 -4.20 2.96
C GLU A 20 10.18 -4.18 4.39
N TRP A 21 11.50 -4.28 4.58
CA TRP A 21 12.13 -4.17 5.89
C TRP A 21 11.80 -2.84 6.62
N MET A 22 11.62 -1.71 5.91
CA MET A 22 11.19 -0.45 6.54
C MET A 22 9.74 -0.51 7.00
N LEU A 23 8.87 -1.19 6.23
CA LEU A 23 7.50 -1.46 6.65
C LEU A 23 7.51 -2.31 7.93
N GLU A 24 8.28 -3.41 7.94
CA GLU A 24 8.37 -4.33 9.08
C GLU A 24 8.84 -3.59 10.34
N GLU A 25 9.98 -2.89 10.23
CA GLU A 25 10.55 -2.14 11.35
C GLU A 25 9.60 -1.06 11.87
N SER A 26 8.90 -0.35 10.98
CA SER A 26 7.95 0.69 11.39
C SER A 26 6.78 0.11 12.20
N ILE A 27 6.29 -1.07 11.82
CA ILE A 27 5.23 -1.79 12.52
C ILE A 27 5.72 -2.32 13.86
N GLU A 28 6.90 -2.96 13.89
CA GLU A 28 7.51 -3.50 15.12
C GLU A 28 7.80 -2.42 16.16
N ARG A 29 8.18 -1.22 15.69
CA ARG A 29 8.39 -0.04 16.53
C ARG A 29 7.11 0.71 16.87
N ASN A 30 5.95 0.19 16.46
CA ASN A 30 4.63 0.80 16.68
C ASN A 30 4.56 2.27 16.20
N MET A 31 5.21 2.56 15.07
CA MET A 31 5.19 3.88 14.44
C MET A 31 3.82 4.15 13.80
N LYS A 32 3.34 5.39 13.91
CA LYS A 32 2.03 5.79 13.39
C LYS A 32 2.19 6.37 11.99
N VAL A 33 2.39 5.48 11.02
CA VAL A 33 2.72 5.85 9.63
C VAL A 33 1.78 5.22 8.61
N GLY A 34 1.55 5.93 7.51
CA GLY A 34 0.99 5.37 6.28
C GLY A 34 2.11 4.94 5.33
N PHE A 35 1.78 4.10 4.36
CA PHE A 35 2.75 3.62 3.37
C PHE A 35 2.50 4.23 2.01
N VAL A 36 3.56 4.74 1.40
CA VAL A 36 3.53 5.39 0.09
C VAL A 36 4.54 4.73 -0.86
N GLY A 37 4.31 4.92 -2.15
CA GLY A 37 5.21 4.50 -3.22
C GLY A 37 5.40 5.62 -4.23
N GLY A 38 6.64 5.83 -4.65
CA GLY A 38 7.03 6.87 -5.60
C GLY A 38 7.72 6.27 -6.82
N SER A 39 7.95 7.08 -7.85
CA SER A 39 8.85 6.63 -8.91
C SER A 39 10.30 6.78 -8.49
N ASP A 40 10.69 7.95 -7.98
CA ASP A 40 12.10 8.35 -7.79
C ASP A 40 12.95 8.05 -9.04
N ASP A 41 12.30 8.15 -10.19
CA ASP A 41 12.92 7.93 -11.47
C ASP A 41 13.55 9.24 -11.95
N HIS A 42 14.76 9.13 -12.48
CA HIS A 42 15.49 10.28 -13.00
C HIS A 42 15.27 10.44 -14.51
N TYR A 43 14.18 9.87 -15.04
CA TYR A 43 13.86 9.82 -16.48
C TYR A 43 12.73 10.79 -16.87
N GLY A 44 12.08 11.42 -15.88
CA GLY A 44 10.99 12.38 -16.12
C GLY A 44 9.68 11.71 -16.54
N GLN A 45 9.43 10.48 -16.08
CA GLN A 45 8.25 9.68 -16.45
C GLN A 45 7.35 9.38 -15.24
N PRO A 46 6.63 10.40 -14.71
CA PRO A 46 5.89 10.28 -13.47
C PRO A 46 4.81 9.18 -13.58
N GLY A 47 5.00 8.11 -12.82
CA GLY A 47 4.01 7.03 -12.72
C GLY A 47 3.94 6.07 -13.92
N ALA A 48 4.88 6.16 -14.86
CA ALA A 48 4.92 5.35 -16.09
C ALA A 48 6.31 4.75 -16.37
N CYS A 49 7.15 4.64 -15.34
CA CYS A 49 8.52 4.19 -15.50
C CYS A 49 8.67 2.66 -15.30
N TYR A 50 9.21 2.00 -16.31
CA TYR A 50 9.50 0.56 -16.30
C TYR A 50 10.91 0.27 -15.76
N PRO A 51 11.17 -0.97 -15.30
CA PRO A 51 12.52 -1.43 -14.93
C PRO A 51 13.53 -1.11 -16.04
N SER A 52 14.70 -0.58 -15.69
CA SER A 52 15.80 -0.43 -16.65
C SER A 52 16.60 -1.71 -16.83
N GLU A 53 17.31 -1.78 -17.96
CA GLU A 53 18.26 -2.86 -18.25
C GLU A 53 19.51 -2.81 -17.35
N ASP A 54 19.86 -1.63 -16.82
CA ASP A 54 20.86 -1.52 -15.77
C ASP A 54 20.28 -2.05 -14.46
N VAL A 55 20.73 -3.23 -14.02
CA VAL A 55 20.29 -3.84 -12.76
C VAL A 55 20.88 -3.15 -11.53
N ASN A 56 21.91 -2.31 -11.69
CA ASN A 56 22.54 -1.60 -10.58
C ASN A 56 21.88 -0.24 -10.30
N HIS A 57 21.09 0.27 -11.25
CA HIS A 57 20.34 1.51 -11.09
C HIS A 57 18.94 1.30 -11.61
N PHE A 58 17.94 1.64 -10.80
CA PHE A 58 16.56 1.73 -11.30
C PHE A 58 15.96 0.40 -11.78
N ALA A 59 16.34 -0.70 -11.13
CA ALA A 59 15.96 -2.06 -11.51
C ALA A 59 14.50 -2.44 -11.19
N ALA A 60 13.81 -1.67 -10.33
CA ALA A 60 12.41 -1.91 -10.02
C ALA A 60 11.47 -1.15 -10.96
N ARG A 61 10.21 -1.57 -11.04
CA ARG A 61 9.14 -0.72 -11.59
C ARG A 61 8.88 0.42 -10.60
N ASN A 62 8.31 1.52 -11.07
CA ASN A 62 7.92 2.61 -10.19
C ASN A 62 6.84 2.18 -9.17
N GLY A 63 6.85 2.82 -8.01
CA GLY A 63 5.73 2.81 -7.08
C GLY A 63 4.66 3.82 -7.47
N LEU A 64 3.46 3.63 -6.94
CA LEU A 64 2.40 4.63 -6.98
C LEU A 64 1.74 4.73 -5.60
N THR A 65 1.38 5.96 -5.24
CA THR A 65 0.59 6.26 -4.05
C THR A 65 -0.84 6.56 -4.48
N ALA A 66 -1.79 5.82 -3.91
CA ALA A 66 -3.21 6.15 -3.98
C ALA A 66 -3.62 6.92 -2.73
N LEU A 67 -4.50 7.91 -2.89
CA LEU A 67 -5.00 8.79 -1.83
C LEU A 67 -6.52 8.86 -1.91
N TYR A 68 -7.20 8.80 -0.77
CA TYR A 68 -8.63 9.13 -0.70
C TYR A 68 -8.81 10.64 -0.56
N ALA A 69 -8.51 11.36 -1.63
CA ALA A 69 -8.65 12.81 -1.66
C ALA A 69 -10.12 13.22 -1.81
N GLY A 70 -10.58 14.13 -0.95
CA GLY A 70 -11.91 14.75 -1.09
C GLY A 70 -11.99 15.61 -2.36
N ASP A 71 -10.93 16.38 -2.63
CA ASP A 71 -10.78 17.23 -3.81
C ASP A 71 -9.36 17.13 -4.38
N LEU A 72 -9.19 17.45 -5.66
CA LEU A 72 -7.87 17.54 -6.31
C LEU A 72 -7.21 18.90 -6.07
N THR A 73 -7.16 19.33 -4.80
CA THR A 73 -6.47 20.53 -4.35
C THR A 73 -5.21 20.15 -3.57
N ARG A 74 -4.21 21.03 -3.56
CA ARG A 74 -2.98 20.80 -2.78
C ARG A 74 -3.30 20.62 -1.30
N GLU A 75 -4.24 21.41 -0.79
CA GLU A 75 -4.69 21.39 0.60
C GLU A 75 -5.35 20.05 0.96
N SER A 76 -6.27 19.56 0.13
CA SER A 76 -6.93 18.27 0.38
C SER A 76 -5.92 17.13 0.31
N ILE A 77 -5.08 17.10 -0.73
CA ILE A 77 -4.04 16.08 -0.88
C ILE A 77 -3.12 16.05 0.34
N TRP A 78 -2.66 17.23 0.79
CA TRP A 78 -1.80 17.34 1.97
C TRP A 78 -2.50 16.86 3.24
N ALA A 79 -3.76 17.24 3.44
CA ALA A 79 -4.54 16.81 4.60
C ALA A 79 -4.72 15.28 4.62
N ASP A 80 -4.98 14.65 3.47
CA ASP A 80 -5.18 13.20 3.39
C ASP A 80 -3.86 12.41 3.54
N ILE A 81 -2.72 12.95 3.07
CA ILE A 81 -1.39 12.40 3.39
C ILE A 81 -1.14 12.45 4.90
N LYS A 82 -1.38 13.61 5.52
CA LYS A 82 -1.22 13.82 6.97
C LYS A 82 -2.12 12.89 7.79
N ALA A 83 -3.32 12.60 7.29
CA ALA A 83 -4.26 11.66 7.88
C ALA A 83 -3.96 10.19 7.57
N ARG A 84 -2.88 9.89 6.81
CA ARG A 84 -2.49 8.53 6.39
C ARG A 84 -3.57 7.81 5.58
N ARG A 85 -4.39 8.56 4.85
CA ARG A 85 -5.44 8.03 3.97
C ARG A 85 -4.86 7.67 2.61
N CYS A 86 -3.82 6.84 2.63
CA CYS A 86 -3.06 6.49 1.45
C CYS A 86 -2.55 5.05 1.51
N TYR A 87 -2.31 4.45 0.35
CA TYR A 87 -1.66 3.16 0.24
C TYR A 87 -0.70 3.13 -0.96
N ALA A 88 0.34 2.30 -0.82
CA ALA A 88 1.34 2.08 -1.85
C ALA A 88 0.95 0.91 -2.76
N THR A 89 1.38 0.99 -4.01
CA THR A 89 1.37 -0.12 -4.97
C THR A 89 2.73 -0.19 -5.67
N SER A 90 3.10 -1.36 -6.17
CA SER A 90 4.31 -1.58 -6.98
C SER A 90 4.12 -1.16 -8.46
N GLY A 91 3.32 -0.12 -8.70
CA GLY A 91 3.08 0.45 -10.02
C GLY A 91 1.78 0.03 -10.71
N GLU A 92 1.06 -0.94 -10.14
CA GLU A 92 -0.28 -1.31 -10.59
C GLU A 92 -1.34 -0.38 -10.00
N ARG A 93 -2.24 0.14 -10.84
CA ARG A 93 -3.32 1.05 -10.42
C ARG A 93 -4.49 0.29 -9.80
N ILE A 94 -4.21 -0.41 -8.69
CA ILE A 94 -5.18 -1.17 -7.92
C ILE A 94 -6.02 -0.19 -7.10
N TYR A 95 -7.34 -0.28 -7.24
CA TYR A 95 -8.25 0.40 -6.32
C TYR A 95 -8.44 -0.47 -5.08
N LEU A 96 -8.22 0.10 -3.91
CA LEU A 96 -8.50 -0.48 -2.61
C LEU A 96 -9.40 0.50 -1.88
N ARG A 97 -10.43 -0.01 -1.21
CA ARG A 97 -11.18 0.67 -0.16
C ARG A 97 -11.10 -0.18 1.09
N PHE A 98 -10.52 0.39 2.15
CA PHE A 98 -10.36 -0.30 3.42
C PHE A 98 -10.96 0.55 4.55
N THR A 99 -11.91 -0.03 5.27
CA THR A 99 -12.53 0.63 6.42
C THR A 99 -12.69 -0.34 7.59
N VAL A 100 -12.60 0.19 8.80
CA VAL A 100 -12.83 -0.54 10.05
C VAL A 100 -13.92 0.18 10.83
N ASN A 101 -15.04 -0.50 11.11
CA ASN A 101 -16.24 0.11 11.70
C ASN A 101 -16.65 1.42 10.99
N ASP A 102 -16.64 1.40 9.66
CA ASP A 102 -16.95 2.54 8.77
C ASP A 102 -16.00 3.75 8.89
N ARG A 103 -14.86 3.59 9.58
CA ARG A 103 -13.76 4.56 9.65
C ARG A 103 -12.68 4.23 8.64
N TRP A 104 -12.11 5.25 8.03
CA TRP A 104 -11.14 5.11 6.95
C TRP A 104 -9.80 4.62 7.47
N MET A 105 -9.01 4.01 6.58
CA MET A 105 -7.61 3.73 6.87
C MET A 105 -6.86 5.02 7.29
N GLY A 106 -5.94 4.87 8.23
CA GLY A 106 -5.19 5.98 8.83
C GLY A 106 -5.80 6.55 10.11
N GLU A 107 -7.09 6.28 10.37
CA GLU A 107 -7.78 6.66 11.60
C GLU A 107 -7.50 5.71 12.77
N GLU A 108 -7.60 6.23 13.99
CA GLU A 108 -7.54 5.47 15.24
C GLU A 108 -8.95 5.36 15.84
N ILE A 109 -9.33 4.16 16.28
CA ILE A 109 -10.64 3.89 16.84
C ILE A 109 -10.52 3.02 18.10
N ASP A 110 -11.35 3.30 19.09
CA ASP A 110 -11.61 2.35 20.18
C ASP A 110 -12.70 1.36 19.74
N ALA A 111 -12.43 0.07 19.93
CA ALA A 111 -13.39 -0.99 19.63
C ALA A 111 -13.61 -1.86 20.87
N ALA A 112 -14.86 -1.90 21.35
CA ALA A 112 -15.25 -2.72 22.51
C ALA A 112 -15.29 -4.23 22.21
N GLY A 113 -15.09 -4.64 20.95
CA GLY A 113 -15.15 -6.03 20.50
C GLY A 113 -14.45 -6.22 19.16
N ALA A 114 -14.68 -7.38 18.52
CA ALA A 114 -14.10 -7.67 17.20
C ALA A 114 -14.60 -6.64 16.17
N PRO A 115 -13.71 -5.86 15.54
CA PRO A 115 -14.14 -4.81 14.62
C PRO A 115 -14.62 -5.42 13.30
N ARG A 116 -15.59 -4.76 12.67
CA ARG A 116 -16.00 -5.08 11.30
C ARG A 116 -15.00 -4.46 10.33
N ILE A 117 -14.36 -5.32 9.53
CA ILE A 117 -13.44 -4.90 8.48
C ILE A 117 -14.14 -5.05 7.13
N SER A 118 -14.22 -3.97 6.38
CA SER A 118 -14.78 -3.96 5.02
C SER A 118 -13.65 -3.65 4.03
N VAL A 119 -13.53 -4.52 3.02
CA VAL A 119 -12.53 -4.40 1.96
C VAL A 119 -13.23 -4.46 0.60
N GLU A 120 -12.99 -3.47 -0.24
CA GLU A 120 -13.30 -3.48 -1.67
C GLU A 120 -11.98 -3.39 -2.43
N ALA A 121 -11.74 -4.28 -3.37
CA ALA A 121 -10.51 -4.27 -4.16
C ALA A 121 -10.84 -4.52 -5.63
N VAL A 122 -10.32 -3.67 -6.50
CA VAL A 122 -10.38 -3.83 -7.95
C VAL A 122 -8.96 -3.86 -8.48
N GLY A 123 -8.53 -5.05 -8.90
CA GLY A 123 -7.20 -5.28 -9.46
C GLY A 123 -7.11 -4.86 -10.92
N THR A 124 -5.89 -4.72 -11.42
CA THR A 124 -5.59 -4.57 -12.86
C THR A 124 -5.54 -5.93 -13.59
N ALA A 125 -5.63 -7.02 -12.83
CA ALA A 125 -5.73 -8.41 -13.25
C ALA A 125 -6.59 -9.19 -12.22
N PRO A 126 -6.94 -10.47 -12.46
CA PRO A 126 -7.67 -11.28 -11.48
C PRO A 126 -6.96 -11.33 -10.12
N ILE A 127 -7.70 -11.04 -9.05
CA ILE A 127 -7.20 -11.11 -7.67
C ILE A 127 -7.22 -12.58 -7.23
N GLU A 128 -6.05 -13.12 -6.87
CA GLU A 128 -5.94 -14.49 -6.35
C GLU A 128 -6.48 -14.59 -4.92
N ARG A 129 -6.03 -13.69 -4.04
CA ARG A 129 -6.39 -13.66 -2.62
C ARG A 129 -6.23 -12.27 -2.03
N ILE A 130 -6.88 -12.06 -0.90
CA ILE A 130 -6.71 -10.91 -0.01
C ILE A 130 -6.25 -11.45 1.35
N GLU A 131 -5.19 -10.86 1.89
CA GLU A 131 -4.63 -11.24 3.19
C GLU A 131 -4.71 -10.05 4.14
N LEU A 132 -5.18 -10.31 5.37
CA LEU A 132 -5.29 -9.31 6.42
C LEU A 132 -4.23 -9.60 7.48
N TYR A 133 -3.51 -8.54 7.86
CA TYR A 133 -2.45 -8.59 8.85
C TYR A 133 -2.81 -7.74 10.07
N ARG A 134 -2.41 -8.21 11.25
CA ARG A 134 -2.37 -7.47 12.51
C ARG A 134 -0.90 -7.34 12.89
N GLY A 135 -0.34 -6.15 12.71
CA GLY A 135 1.11 -5.97 12.70
C GLY A 135 1.73 -6.90 11.65
N MET A 136 2.76 -7.66 12.03
CA MET A 136 3.39 -8.66 11.15
C MET A 136 2.70 -10.02 11.12
N THR A 137 1.63 -10.21 11.90
CA THR A 137 0.91 -11.49 11.96
C THR A 137 -0.26 -11.52 10.99
N ARG A 138 -0.25 -12.44 10.03
CA ARG A 138 -1.41 -12.70 9.16
C ARG A 138 -2.55 -13.30 9.98
N VAL A 139 -3.71 -12.64 10.02
CA VAL A 139 -4.89 -13.05 10.80
C VAL A 139 -6.03 -13.59 9.94
N HIS A 140 -6.06 -13.28 8.65
CA HIS A 140 -7.07 -13.80 7.73
C HIS A 140 -6.54 -13.92 6.30
N THR A 141 -7.02 -14.92 5.58
CA THR A 141 -6.83 -15.10 4.14
C THR A 141 -8.18 -15.36 3.50
N LYS A 142 -8.53 -14.57 2.51
CA LYS A 142 -9.68 -14.80 1.63
C LYS A 142 -9.15 -15.12 0.24
N LYS A 143 -9.28 -16.38 -0.20
CA LYS A 143 -9.08 -16.73 -1.61
C LYS A 143 -10.26 -16.18 -2.43
N ILE A 144 -9.94 -15.48 -3.52
CA ILE A 144 -10.92 -14.82 -4.41
C ILE A 144 -11.02 -15.59 -5.72
N ALA A 145 -9.88 -15.94 -6.32
CA ALA A 145 -9.85 -16.88 -7.42
C ALA A 145 -10.40 -18.23 -6.92
N GLN A 146 -11.51 -18.67 -7.52
CA GLN A 146 -11.92 -20.07 -7.42
C GLN A 146 -10.89 -20.90 -8.17
N ASP A 147 -10.60 -22.11 -7.67
CA ASP A 147 -9.81 -23.07 -8.42
C ASP A 147 -10.49 -23.24 -9.78
N GLN A 148 -9.91 -22.68 -10.84
CA GLN A 148 -10.29 -23.09 -12.18
C GLN A 148 -9.82 -24.54 -12.31
N GLU A 149 -10.74 -25.46 -12.59
CA GLU A 149 -10.42 -26.85 -12.91
C GLU A 149 -9.34 -26.88 -13.99
N GLY A 150 -8.09 -27.12 -13.58
CA GLY A 150 -6.94 -27.06 -14.47
C GLY A 150 -5.61 -27.11 -13.72
N ASN A 151 -4.67 -27.89 -14.27
CA ASN A 151 -3.30 -28.02 -13.76
C ASN A 151 -2.53 -26.70 -13.90
N ARG A 152 -2.60 -25.81 -12.90
CA ARG A 152 -1.67 -24.68 -12.79
C ARG A 152 -0.48 -25.06 -11.93
N LEU A 153 0.70 -24.96 -12.50
CA LEU A 153 1.95 -24.91 -11.74
C LEU A 153 2.32 -23.43 -11.57
N ARG A 154 2.49 -22.98 -10.32
CA ARG A 154 3.07 -21.67 -10.02
C ARG A 154 4.55 -21.88 -9.70
N VAL A 155 5.42 -21.33 -10.52
CA VAL A 155 6.85 -21.22 -10.24
C VAL A 155 7.07 -19.81 -9.71
N LEU A 156 7.61 -19.70 -8.50
CA LEU A 156 7.97 -18.44 -7.85
C LEU A 156 9.43 -18.10 -8.15
#